data_AF-A0A7Y2HTY5-F1
#
_entry.id   AF-A0A7Y2HTY5-F1
#
_cell.length_a   1.000
_cell.length_b   1.000
_cell.length_c   1.000
_cell.angle_alpha   90.00
_cell.angle_beta   90.00
_cell.angle_gamma   90.00
#
_symmetry.space_group_name_H-M   'P 1'
#
loop_
_entity.id
_entity.type
_entity.pdbx_description
1 polymer ?
#
loop_
_entity_poly.entity_id
_entity_poly.type
_entity_poly.pdbx_seq_one_letter_code
_entity_poly.pdbx_strand_id
1 'polypeptide(L)'
;MSNATLYAVTVLIWGSTWLAIEFQLGVVDPEVSIVYRYAFASFILFIYCKSRGLRLYFNLNTHIWFALLGALLFCLNYIFAYRAQVHITSALAAIAFSSMVWINILLS
;
A
#
# COMPACT_ATOMS: atom_id res chain seq x y z
N MET A 1 -17.05 -18.40 0.52
CA MET A 1 -17.01 -17.51 1.72
C MET A 1 -18.05 -16.42 1.50
N SER A 2 -18.79 -16.00 2.54
CA SER A 2 -19.76 -14.91 2.40
C SER A 2 -19.02 -13.59 2.14
N ASN A 3 -19.53 -12.77 1.22
CA ASN A 3 -18.97 -11.44 0.94
C ASN A 3 -18.85 -10.58 2.22
N ALA A 4 -19.76 -10.77 3.17
CA ALA A 4 -19.71 -10.10 4.47
C ALA A 4 -18.47 -10.48 5.29
N THR A 5 -18.05 -11.75 5.24
CA THR A 5 -16.84 -12.21 5.93
C THR A 5 -15.59 -11.63 5.29
N LEU A 6 -15.51 -11.61 3.95
CA LEU A 6 -14.39 -11.00 3.24
C LEU A 6 -14.28 -9.50 3.51
N TYR A 7 -15.42 -8.81 3.54
CA TYR A 7 -15.49 -7.39 3.88
C TYR A 7 -15.02 -7.13 5.33
N ALA A 8 -15.56 -7.88 6.30
CA ALA A 8 -15.17 -7.74 7.71
C ALA A 8 -13.67 -7.95 7.92
N VAL A 9 -13.09 -8.98 7.29
CA VAL A 9 -11.64 -9.25 7.34
C VAL A 9 -10.86 -8.08 6.73
N THR A 10 -11.30 -7.56 5.59
CA THR A 10 -10.65 -6.41 4.92
C THR A 10 -10.65 -5.18 5.82
N VAL A 11 -11.80 -4.85 6.41
CA VAL A 11 -11.95 -3.71 7.32
C VAL A 11 -11.07 -3.87 8.56
N LEU A 12 -11.01 -5.06 9.16
CA LEU A 12 -10.17 -5.31 10.34
C LEU A 12 -8.68 -5.22 10.02
N ILE A 13 -8.22 -5.81 8.92
CA ILE A 13 -6.82 -5.76 8.51
C ILE A 13 -6.41 -4.31 8.20
N TRP A 14 -7.16 -3.63 7.34
CA TRP A 14 -6.80 -2.26 6.92
C TRP A 14 -6.99 -1.25 8.04
N GLY A 15 -8.05 -1.37 8.84
CA GLY A 15 -8.31 -0.50 9.99
C GLY A 15 -7.22 -0.63 11.07
N SER A 16 -6.85 -1.85 11.44
CA SER A 16 -5.79 -2.09 12.43
C SER A 16 -4.39 -1.69 11.95
N THR A 17 -4.16 -1.67 10.63
CA THR A 17 -2.89 -1.23 10.04
C THR A 17 -2.61 0.24 10.37
N TRP A 18 -3.60 1.13 10.28
CA TRP A 18 -3.43 2.55 10.63
C TRP A 18 -3.05 2.75 12.09
N LEU A 19 -3.70 2.01 12.99
CA LEU A 19 -3.39 2.02 14.41
C LEU A 19 -1.96 1.52 14.67
N ALA A 20 -1.55 0.43 14.02
CA ALA A 20 -0.20 -0.11 14.14
C ALA A 20 0.88 0.85 13.62
N ILE A 21 0.59 1.58 12.53
CA ILE A 21 1.50 2.60 11.99
C ILE A 21 1.67 3.75 12.99
N GLU A 22 0.59 4.18 13.65
CA GLU A 22 0.68 5.26 14.65
C GLU A 22 1.64 4.90 15.79
N PHE A 23 1.67 3.64 16.23
CA PHE A 23 2.65 3.15 17.21
C PHE A 23 4.08 3.04 16.67
N GLN A 24 4.28 3.00 15.36
CA GLN A 24 5.59 2.91 14.70
C GLN A 24 6.18 4.28 14.34
N LEU A 25 5.37 5.34 14.37
CA LEU A 25 5.83 6.71 14.12
C LEU A 25 6.68 7.19 15.31
N GLY A 26 7.92 7.60 15.04
CA GLY A 26 8.79 8.26 16.02
C GLY A 26 10.17 7.64 16.25
N VAL A 27 10.41 6.39 15.85
CA VAL A 27 11.72 5.72 16.00
C VAL A 27 12.54 5.74 14.71
N VAL A 28 11.88 5.66 13.56
CA VAL A 28 12.50 5.62 12.23
C VAL A 28 11.67 6.48 11.27
N ASP A 29 12.32 7.21 10.38
CA ASP A 29 11.62 8.01 9.38
C ASP A 29 10.67 7.13 8.54
N PRO A 30 9.43 7.61 8.28
CA PRO A 30 8.42 6.88 7.50
C PRO A 30 8.92 6.37 6.15
N GLU A 31 9.72 7.19 5.47
CA GLU A 31 10.25 6.92 4.14
C GLU A 31 11.13 5.67 4.14
N VAL A 32 11.97 5.52 5.16
CA VAL A 32 12.87 4.38 5.31
C VAL A 32 12.10 3.09 5.59
N SER A 33 11.08 3.17 6.45
CA SER A 33 10.21 2.03 6.76
C SER A 33 9.44 1.53 5.53
N ILE A 34 9.00 2.47 4.67
CA ILE A 34 8.34 2.18 3.40
C ILE A 34 9.32 1.48 2.45
N VAL A 35 10.55 1.99 2.31
CA VAL A 35 11.58 1.38 1.45
C VAL A 35 11.87 -0.06 1.87
N TYR A 36 12.07 -0.33 3.16
CA TYR A 36 12.35 -1.70 3.63
C TYR A 36 11.21 -2.68 3.32
N ARG A 37 9.96 -2.28 3.54
CA ARG A 37 8.79 -3.14 3.27
C ARG A 37 8.65 -3.46 1.80
N TYR A 38 8.73 -2.45 0.93
CA TYR A 38 8.59 -2.65 -0.51
C TYR A 38 9.80 -3.36 -1.13
N ALA A 39 11.02 -3.11 -0.63
CA ALA A 39 12.22 -3.83 -1.06
C ALA A 39 12.12 -5.32 -0.71
N PHE A 40 11.69 -5.64 0.52
CA PHE A 40 11.50 -7.02 0.95
C PHE A 40 10.39 -7.72 0.16
N ALA A 41 9.24 -7.07 -0.05
CA ALA A 41 8.16 -7.60 -0.86
C ALA A 41 8.58 -7.84 -2.32
N SER A 42 9.30 -6.89 -2.91
CA SER A 42 9.86 -7.01 -4.26
C SER A 42 10.82 -8.20 -4.34
N PHE A 43 11.73 -8.35 -3.37
CA PHE A 43 12.68 -9.46 -3.33
C PHE A 43 11.97 -10.83 -3.28
N ILE A 44 10.96 -10.97 -2.44
CA ILE A 44 10.15 -12.21 -2.35
C ILE A 44 9.46 -12.49 -3.70
N LEU A 45 8.85 -11.47 -4.32
CA LEU A 45 8.18 -11.62 -5.61
C LEU A 45 9.17 -12.01 -6.72
N PHE A 46 10.37 -11.43 -6.75
CA PHE A 46 11.40 -11.81 -7.70
C PHE A 46 11.88 -13.26 -7.49
N ILE A 47 12.04 -13.71 -6.24
CA ILE A 47 12.35 -15.12 -5.92
C ILE A 47 11.23 -16.03 -6.42
N TYR A 48 9.97 -15.67 -6.16
CA TYR A 48 8.82 -16.45 -6.58
C TYR A 48 8.69 -16.52 -8.11
N CYS A 49 8.88 -15.41 -8.81
CA CYS A 49 8.89 -15.39 -10.27
C CYS A 49 10.00 -16.28 -10.84
N LYS A 50 11.18 -16.25 -10.22
CA LYS A 50 12.32 -17.09 -10.61
C LYS A 50 12.05 -18.57 -10.36
N SER A 51 11.46 -18.94 -9.22
CA SER A 51 11.13 -20.34 -8.90
C SER A 51 10.02 -20.91 -9.79
N ARG A 52 9.08 -20.07 -10.24
CA ARG A 52 8.01 -20.45 -11.17
C ARG A 52 8.42 -20.40 -12.65
N GLY A 53 9.63 -19.94 -12.97
CA GLY A 53 10.10 -19.82 -14.35
C GLY A 53 9.34 -18.80 -15.19
N LEU A 54 8.73 -17.78 -14.55
CA LEU A 54 7.96 -16.76 -15.27
C LEU A 54 8.92 -15.86 -16.08
N ARG A 55 8.64 -15.70 -17.37
CA ARG A 55 9.41 -14.83 -18.25
C ARG A 55 9.08 -13.36 -17.93
N LEU A 56 9.99 -12.67 -17.26
CA LEU A 56 9.92 -11.23 -16.97
C LEU A 56 10.36 -10.36 -18.16
N TYR A 57 9.99 -10.77 -19.39
CA TYR A 57 10.29 -10.00 -20.59
C TYR A 57 9.14 -9.04 -20.87
N PHE A 58 9.32 -7.77 -20.55
CA PHE A 58 8.38 -6.72 -20.87
C PHE A 58 9.04 -5.66 -21.74
N ASN A 59 8.24 -4.98 -22.56
CA ASN A 59 8.71 -3.87 -23.38
C ASN A 59 9.13 -2.70 -22.47
N LEU A 60 10.00 -1.80 -22.95
CA LEU A 60 10.49 -0.65 -22.19
C LEU A 60 9.34 0.27 -21.77
N ASN A 61 8.34 0.43 -22.64
CA ASN A 61 7.13 1.19 -22.35
C ASN A 61 6.33 0.58 -21.16
N THR A 62 6.26 -0.74 -21.08
CA THR A 62 5.62 -1.44 -19.96
C THR A 62 6.38 -1.23 -18.64
N HIS A 63 7.71 -1.17 -18.69
CA HIS A 63 8.51 -0.83 -17.51
C HIS A 63 8.25 0.60 -17.02
N ILE A 64 8.06 1.56 -17.95
CA ILE A 64 7.69 2.93 -17.60
C ILE A 64 6.33 2.97 -16.91
N TRP A 65 5.34 2.23 -17.42
CA TRP A 65 4.03 2.11 -16.77
C TRP A 65 4.11 1.47 -15.38
N PHE A 66 4.94 0.43 -15.20
CA PHE A 66 5.17 -0.16 -13.89
C PHE A 66 5.85 0.81 -12.93
N ALA A 67 6.82 1.59 -13.40
CA ALA A 67 7.48 2.61 -12.60
C ALA A 67 6.51 3.73 -12.20
N LEU A 68 5.67 4.20 -13.13
CA LEU A 68 4.63 5.20 -12.88
C LEU A 68 3.59 4.70 -11.87
N LEU A 69 3.08 3.49 -12.05
CA LEU A 69 2.15 2.86 -11.12
C LEU A 69 2.80 2.69 -9.74
N GLY A 70 4.04 2.20 -9.69
CA GLY A 70 4.86 2.08 -8.48
C GLY A 70 5.01 3.42 -7.74
N ALA A 71 5.38 4.46 -8.48
CA ALA A 71 5.63 5.78 -7.93
C ALA A 71 4.35 6.45 -7.41
N LEU A 72 3.26 6.42 -8.18
CA LEU A 72 2.01 7.09 -7.82
C LEU A 72 1.20 6.32 -6.79
N LEU A 73 0.98 5.02 -7.02
CA LEU A 73 0.06 4.21 -6.21
C LEU A 73 0.70 3.74 -4.90
N PHE A 74 2.00 3.45 -4.90
CA PHE A 74 2.69 2.94 -3.71
C PHE A 74 3.56 4.00 -3.05
N CYS A 75 4.49 4.62 -3.78
CA CYS A 75 5.47 5.51 -3.14
C CYS A 75 4.84 6.83 -2.65
N LEU A 76 4.30 7.64 -3.57
CA LEU A 76 3.71 8.93 -3.26
C LEU A 76 2.50 8.79 -2.34
N ASN A 77 1.61 7.83 -2.61
CA ASN A 77 0.44 7.59 -1.79
C ASN A 77 0.80 7.30 -0.32
N TYR A 78 1.74 6.40 -0.06
CA TYR A 78 2.13 6.05 1.31
C TYR A 78 2.95 7.15 1.98
N ILE A 79 3.84 7.85 1.25
CA ILE A 79 4.58 8.99 1.81
C ILE A 79 3.60 10.07 2.27
N PHE A 80 2.64 10.45 1.43
CA PHE A 80 1.62 11.43 1.81
C PHE A 80 0.75 10.95 2.96
N ALA A 81 0.31 9.69 2.95
CA ALA A 81 -0.48 9.12 4.03
C ALA A 81 0.26 9.15 5.37
N TYR A 82 1.52 8.72 5.41
CA TYR A 82 2.30 8.68 6.64
C TYR A 82 2.66 10.09 7.12
N ARG A 83 3.00 11.02 6.20
CA ARG A 83 3.22 12.42 6.54
C ARG A 83 1.95 13.07 7.10
N ALA A 84 0.79 12.79 6.50
CA ALA A 84 -0.50 13.26 7.02
C ALA A 84 -0.75 12.71 8.43
N GLN A 85 -0.41 11.44 8.67
CA GLN A 85 -0.58 10.77 9.97
C GLN A 85 0.30 11.35 11.10
N VAL A 86 1.31 12.16 10.79
CA VAL A 86 2.01 12.98 11.80
C VAL A 86 1.15 14.15 12.29
N HIS A 87 0.22 14.62 11.45
CA HIS A 87 -0.67 15.75 11.73
C HIS A 87 -2.10 15.34 12.11
N ILE A 88 -2.50 14.09 11.83
CA ILE A 88 -3.85 13.57 12.08
C ILE A 88 -3.80 12.26 12.86
N THR A 89 -4.80 12.01 13.69
CA THR A 89 -4.93 10.73 14.42
C THR A 89 -5.28 9.58 13.47
N SER A 90 -4.91 8.33 13.82
CA SER A 90 -5.26 7.14 13.01
C SER A 90 -6.75 6.99 12.75
N ALA A 91 -7.61 7.44 13.68
CA ALA A 91 -9.06 7.44 13.49
C ALA A 91 -9.48 8.29 12.29
N LEU A 92 -8.89 9.49 12.14
CA LEU A 92 -9.19 10.37 11.02
C LEU A 92 -8.62 9.81 9.71
N ALA A 93 -7.44 9.17 9.77
CA ALA A 93 -6.85 8.47 8.62
C ALA A 93 -7.76 7.32 8.13
N ALA A 94 -8.34 6.53 9.05
CA ALA A 94 -9.25 5.44 8.70
C ALA A 94 -10.55 5.94 8.06
N ILE A 95 -11.10 7.08 8.53
CA ILE A 95 -12.28 7.71 7.92
C ILE A 95 -11.95 8.22 6.51
N ALA A 96 -10.79 8.87 6.33
CA ALA A 96 -10.34 9.34 5.02
C ALA A 96 -10.12 8.17 4.04
N PHE A 97 -9.56 7.05 4.48
CA PHE A 97 -9.44 5.86 3.63
C PHE A 97 -10.80 5.26 3.25
N SER A 98 -11.76 5.32 4.17
CA SER A 98 -13.12 4.86 3.89
C SER A 98 -13.84 5.73 2.85
N SER A 99 -13.48 7.02 2.75
CA SER A 99 -14.06 7.92 1.74
C SER A 99 -13.55 7.62 0.32
N MET A 100 -12.40 6.94 0.18
CA MET A 100 -11.85 6.52 -1.10
C MET A 100 -12.81 5.61 -1.89
N VAL A 101 -13.68 4.87 -1.19
CA VAL A 101 -14.72 4.04 -1.82
C VAL A 101 -15.66 4.89 -2.68
N TRP A 102 -16.04 6.08 -2.23
CA TRP A 102 -16.91 6.97 -3.00
C TRP A 102 -16.24 7.45 -4.28
N ILE A 103 -14.95 7.77 -4.20
CA ILE A 103 -14.16 8.16 -5.38
C ILE A 103 -14.07 7.00 -6.37
N ASN A 104 -13.83 5.77 -5.88
CA ASN A 104 -13.79 4.58 -6.75
C ASN A 104 -15.14 4.30 -7.42
N ILE A 105 -16.26 4.49 -6.73
CA ILE A 105 -17.61 4.34 -7.32
C ILE A 105 -17.88 5.39 -8.39
N LEU A 106 -17.40 6.63 -8.20
CA LEU A 106 -17.59 7.70 -9.19
C LEU A 106 -16.69 7.55 -10.42
N LEU A 107 -15.52 6.93 -10.28
CA LEU A 107 -14.55 6.69 -11.36
C LEU A 107 -14.74 5.34 -12.08
N SER A 108 -15.63 4.47 -11.61
CA SER A 108 -15.97 3.18 -12.25
C SER A 108 -17.04 3.33 -13.33
#